data_AF-A0A1S3G8H6-F1
#
_entry.id   AF-A0A1S3G8H6-F1
#
_cell.length_a   1.000
_cell.length_b   1.000
_cell.length_c   1.000
_cell.angle_alpha   90.00
_cell.angle_beta   90.00
_cell.angle_gamma   90.00
#
_symmetry.space_group_name_H-M   'P 1'
#
loop_
_entity.id
_entity.type
_entity.pdbx_description
1 polymer ?
#
loop_
_entity_poly.entity_id
_entity_poly.type
_entity_poly.pdbx_seq_one_letter_code
_entity_poly.pdbx_strand_id
1 'polypeptide(L)'
;MEDDAPVIYGLEFQARALTPQTAETDAIRFLVGTQSLKYDNQIHIIDFDDENNIINKNVLLHQVGEIWHISASPADKGVLATCYNKTSDSRVLACAAVWRMPKELESGNHESPDDSASTAQTLELLCHLDNGAQSSVACVTWEPMGDGKRVISLADNRILLWDLQESSSQAVLAGSAALEGKGQLRFTSGRWGPHHNCTQVATASDTTLRGWDTRSMSQIYCIENAHGQLVRDLDFNPNKQYYLASCGDDCKVKFWDTRNVTEPVKTLEEHSHWYPARVRAALGKRGLWCGASATTTLMTSWSSPAVVTAESSCPTWCPSPPNPLATWWMTTTSVTQRSTRLMRSRRSPCGTASSPPMRSMRTACTPWTGPQPTRGCLPP
;
A
#
# COMPACT_ATOMS: atom_id res chain seq x y z
N MET A 1 3.78 -25.50 -21.71
CA MET A 1 4.03 -24.10 -21.36
C MET A 1 5.50 -24.07 -21.01
N GLU A 2 6.31 -23.45 -21.87
CA GLU A 2 7.69 -23.13 -21.51
C GLU A 2 7.61 -22.24 -20.27
N ASP A 3 8.41 -22.56 -19.25
CA ASP A 3 8.52 -21.74 -18.05
C ASP A 3 9.22 -20.44 -18.46
N ASP A 4 8.44 -19.41 -18.78
CA ASP A 4 8.99 -18.08 -19.02
C ASP A 4 9.75 -17.64 -17.76
N ALA A 5 11.03 -17.34 -17.94
CA ALA A 5 11.87 -16.91 -16.84
C ALA A 5 11.31 -15.61 -16.23
N PRO A 6 11.33 -15.46 -14.89
CA PRO A 6 10.82 -14.26 -14.25
C PRO A 6 11.67 -13.05 -14.65
N VAL A 7 11.01 -11.97 -15.04
CA VAL A 7 11.68 -10.68 -15.29
C VAL A 7 11.82 -9.93 -13.98
N ILE A 8 13.03 -9.50 -13.67
CA ILE A 8 13.37 -8.88 -12.40
C ILE A 8 13.87 -7.47 -12.65
N TYR A 9 13.19 -6.50 -12.04
CA TYR A 9 13.63 -5.11 -11.99
C TYR A 9 14.09 -4.74 -10.59
N GLY A 10 15.36 -4.32 -10.47
CA GLY A 10 15.97 -3.90 -9.20
C GLY A 10 15.93 -2.38 -9.03
N LEU A 11 15.64 -1.94 -7.81
CA LEU A 11 15.68 -0.52 -7.43
C LEU A 11 16.95 -0.24 -6.63
N GLU A 12 17.53 0.94 -6.85
CA GLU A 12 18.69 1.41 -6.08
C GLU A 12 18.29 1.82 -4.65
N PHE A 13 17.12 2.43 -4.52
CA PHE A 13 16.59 2.91 -3.24
C PHE A 13 15.39 2.08 -2.79
N GLN A 14 15.13 2.10 -1.47
CA GLN A 14 13.93 1.50 -0.93
C GLN A 14 12.69 2.18 -1.53
N ALA A 15 11.68 1.39 -1.86
CA ALA A 15 10.39 1.87 -2.33
C ALA A 15 9.27 1.27 -1.48
N ARG A 16 8.21 2.05 -1.27
CA ARG A 16 6.97 1.57 -0.63
C ARG A 16 5.72 1.94 -1.39
N ALA A 17 5.84 2.73 -2.44
CA ALA A 17 4.74 3.21 -3.23
C ALA A 17 4.83 2.56 -4.62
N LEU A 18 3.81 1.78 -4.96
CA LEU A 18 3.63 1.15 -6.27
C LEU A 18 2.19 1.37 -6.70
N THR A 19 1.98 1.88 -7.91
CA THR A 19 0.65 2.01 -8.50
C THR A 19 0.69 1.64 -9.99
N PRO A 20 -0.33 0.95 -10.51
CA PRO A 20 -0.55 0.91 -11.96
C PRO A 20 -0.92 2.30 -12.47
N GLN A 21 -0.63 2.57 -13.74
CA GLN A 21 -1.09 3.76 -14.44
C GLN A 21 -2.34 3.42 -15.26
N THR A 22 -3.51 3.59 -14.67
CA THR A 22 -4.78 3.13 -15.27
C THR A 22 -5.23 3.91 -16.50
N ALA A 23 -4.75 5.14 -16.68
CA ALA A 23 -5.01 5.92 -17.89
C ALA A 23 -4.18 5.47 -19.10
N GLU A 24 -3.12 4.68 -18.89
CA GLU A 24 -2.37 4.06 -19.98
C GLU A 24 -3.07 2.76 -20.37
N THR A 25 -3.64 2.72 -21.57
CA THR A 25 -4.40 1.56 -22.09
C THR A 25 -3.58 0.71 -23.05
N ASP A 26 -2.49 1.27 -23.57
CA ASP A 26 -1.74 0.66 -24.67
C ASP A 26 -0.52 -0.10 -24.18
N ALA A 27 -0.14 0.08 -22.91
CA ALA A 27 1.02 -0.57 -22.30
C ALA A 27 0.75 -0.98 -20.83
N ILE A 28 1.41 -2.05 -20.37
CA ILE A 28 1.38 -2.46 -18.96
C ILE A 28 2.39 -1.59 -18.20
N ARG A 29 1.92 -0.46 -17.66
CA ARG A 29 2.75 0.53 -16.99
C ARG A 29 2.51 0.63 -15.48
N PHE A 30 3.61 0.68 -14.73
CA PHE A 30 3.61 0.88 -13.28
C PHE A 30 4.51 2.06 -12.88
N LEU A 31 4.12 2.75 -11.80
CA LEU A 31 4.92 3.80 -11.18
C LEU A 31 5.41 3.34 -9.81
N VAL A 32 6.69 3.56 -9.52
CA VAL A 32 7.31 3.23 -8.24
C VAL A 32 7.99 4.44 -7.64
N GLY A 33 7.60 4.81 -6.42
CA GLY A 33 8.20 5.93 -5.67
C GLY A 33 9.22 5.46 -4.63
N THR A 34 10.40 6.10 -4.60
CA THR A 34 11.46 5.79 -3.64
C THR A 34 11.32 6.56 -2.31
N GLN A 35 12.02 6.07 -1.28
CA GLN A 35 12.08 6.63 0.08
C GLN A 35 13.52 6.70 0.59
N SER A 36 14.30 7.62 0.03
CA SER A 36 15.64 7.96 0.47
C SER A 36 15.60 9.20 1.37
N LEU A 37 16.27 9.08 2.52
CA LEU A 37 16.53 10.19 3.44
C LEU A 37 17.81 10.97 3.10
N LYS A 38 18.65 10.41 2.21
CA LYS A 38 20.01 10.94 1.93
C LYS A 38 20.15 11.51 0.52
N TYR A 39 19.35 11.02 -0.41
CA TYR A 39 19.43 11.35 -1.82
C TYR A 39 18.06 11.83 -2.30
N ASP A 40 18.06 12.56 -3.42
CA ASP A 40 16.83 12.94 -4.09
C ASP A 40 16.01 11.69 -4.41
N ASN A 41 14.70 11.78 -4.15
CA ASN A 41 13.80 10.68 -4.43
C ASN A 41 13.46 10.62 -5.92
N GLN A 42 12.95 9.47 -6.34
CA GLN A 42 12.74 9.13 -7.73
C GLN A 42 11.38 8.47 -7.91
N ILE A 43 10.78 8.71 -9.07
CA ILE A 43 9.66 7.94 -9.59
C ILE A 43 10.16 7.13 -10.78
N HIS A 44 10.16 5.82 -10.65
CA HIS A 44 10.42 4.91 -11.76
C HIS A 44 9.12 4.63 -12.51
N ILE A 45 9.13 4.89 -13.81
CA ILE A 45 8.10 4.49 -14.76
C ILE A 45 8.58 3.19 -15.36
N ILE A 46 7.81 2.12 -15.19
CA ILE A 46 8.18 0.76 -15.59
C ILE A 46 7.15 0.29 -16.59
N ASP A 47 7.60 0.05 -17.82
CA ASP A 47 6.81 -0.56 -18.89
C ASP A 47 7.19 -2.02 -19.01
N PHE A 48 6.20 -2.88 -18.86
CA PHE A 48 6.36 -4.31 -19.07
C PHE A 48 5.80 -4.69 -20.45
N ASP A 49 6.69 -5.19 -21.30
CA ASP A 49 6.36 -5.81 -22.58
C ASP A 49 6.19 -7.31 -22.34
N ASP A 50 4.94 -7.78 -22.38
CA ASP A 50 4.59 -9.17 -22.12
C ASP A 50 4.88 -10.08 -23.32
N GLU A 51 4.94 -9.56 -24.54
CA GLU A 51 5.27 -10.31 -25.75
C GLU A 51 6.76 -10.68 -25.77
N ASN A 52 7.62 -9.72 -25.42
CA ASN A 52 9.07 -9.92 -25.43
C ASN A 52 9.65 -10.26 -24.06
N ASN A 53 8.84 -10.20 -23.00
CA ASN A 53 9.26 -10.41 -21.61
C ASN A 53 10.40 -9.44 -21.20
N ILE A 54 10.28 -8.16 -21.59
CA ILE A 54 11.28 -7.11 -21.35
C ILE A 54 10.67 -6.00 -20.48
N ILE A 55 11.50 -5.41 -19.62
CA ILE A 55 11.14 -4.22 -18.85
C ILE A 55 11.90 -3.01 -19.41
N ASN A 56 11.14 -2.01 -19.85
CA ASN A 56 11.67 -0.68 -20.13
C ASN A 56 11.44 0.23 -18.92
N LYS A 57 12.34 1.20 -18.72
CA LYS A 57 12.27 2.09 -17.57
C LYS A 57 12.61 3.52 -17.92
N ASN A 58 11.92 4.44 -17.25
CA ASN A 58 12.31 5.84 -17.18
C ASN A 58 12.29 6.30 -15.70
N VAL A 59 13.10 7.30 -15.36
CA VAL A 59 13.28 7.76 -13.98
C VAL A 59 13.08 9.27 -13.93
N LEU A 60 12.09 9.69 -13.15
CA LEU A 60 11.79 11.09 -12.86
C LEU A 60 12.32 11.45 -11.48
N LEU A 61 12.90 12.64 -11.33
CA LEU A 61 13.31 13.16 -10.03
C LEU A 61 12.11 13.73 -9.25
N HIS A 62 12.07 13.40 -7.97
CA HIS A 62 11.14 13.93 -6.98
C HIS A 62 11.95 14.54 -5.83
N GLN A 63 12.37 15.79 -6.02
CA GLN A 63 13.30 16.47 -5.11
C GLN A 63 12.63 17.06 -3.85
N VAL A 64 11.31 16.94 -3.74
CA VAL A 64 10.55 17.59 -2.66
C VAL A 64 10.41 16.75 -1.40
N GLY A 65 10.68 15.44 -1.46
CA GLY A 65 10.65 14.59 -0.27
C GLY A 65 10.54 13.09 -0.54
N GLU A 66 10.46 12.31 0.54
CA GLU A 66 10.29 10.84 0.48
C GLU A 66 8.87 10.50 0.00
N ILE A 67 8.71 9.57 -0.94
CA ILE A 67 7.39 9.26 -1.49
C ILE A 67 6.72 8.16 -0.66
N TRP A 68 5.65 8.52 0.06
CA TRP A 68 4.89 7.61 0.92
C TRP A 68 3.68 7.00 0.21
N HIS A 69 3.10 7.73 -0.73
CA HIS A 69 1.99 7.25 -1.55
C HIS A 69 2.09 7.87 -2.94
N ILE A 70 1.71 7.09 -3.95
CA ILE A 70 1.60 7.53 -5.33
C ILE A 70 0.25 7.07 -5.88
N SER A 71 -0.41 7.95 -6.61
CA SER A 71 -1.70 7.65 -7.23
C SER A 71 -1.71 8.27 -8.62
N ALA A 72 -1.76 7.41 -9.65
CA ALA A 72 -1.86 7.87 -11.04
C ALA A 72 -3.27 8.42 -11.31
N SER A 73 -3.37 9.46 -12.14
CA SER A 73 -4.68 9.92 -12.61
C SER A 73 -5.35 8.81 -13.43
N PRO A 74 -6.67 8.59 -13.25
CA PRO A 74 -7.41 7.60 -14.01
C PRO A 74 -7.78 8.07 -15.42
N ALA A 75 -7.65 9.36 -15.73
CA ALA A 75 -8.04 9.93 -17.02
C ALA A 75 -6.88 10.52 -17.83
N ASP A 76 -5.77 10.88 -17.19
CA ASP A 76 -4.61 11.49 -17.86
C ASP A 76 -3.32 10.75 -17.45
N LYS A 77 -2.68 10.06 -18.40
CA LYS A 77 -1.44 9.31 -18.16
C LYS A 77 -0.24 10.21 -17.84
N GLY A 78 -0.29 11.49 -18.16
CA GLY A 78 0.74 12.46 -17.79
C GLY A 78 0.60 12.96 -16.36
N VAL A 79 -0.49 12.65 -15.65
CA VAL A 79 -0.79 13.26 -14.34
C VAL A 79 -0.76 12.24 -13.21
N LEU A 80 -0.16 12.62 -12.08
CA LEU A 80 -0.13 11.81 -10.87
C LEU A 80 -0.17 12.66 -9.60
N ALA A 81 -0.59 12.06 -8.50
CA ALA A 81 -0.52 12.66 -7.17
C ALA A 81 0.46 11.89 -6.29
N THR A 82 1.19 12.60 -5.44
CA THR A 82 2.06 11.99 -4.41
C THR A 82 1.72 12.51 -3.03
N CYS A 83 1.79 11.63 -2.03
CA CYS A 83 1.99 12.02 -0.64
C CYS A 83 3.48 11.86 -0.33
N TYR A 84 4.10 12.89 0.21
CA TYR A 84 5.53 12.89 0.47
C TYR A 84 5.90 13.57 1.78
N ASN A 85 7.00 13.14 2.38
CA ASN A 85 7.54 13.77 3.57
C ASN A 85 8.64 14.74 3.21
N LYS A 86 8.45 16.01 3.56
CA LYS A 86 9.46 17.05 3.44
C LYS A 86 10.04 17.36 4.82
N THR A 87 11.36 17.43 4.91
CA THR A 87 12.05 17.85 6.14
C THR A 87 12.32 19.35 6.07
N SER A 88 11.79 20.12 7.02
CA SER A 88 12.02 21.56 7.18
C SER A 88 12.24 21.87 8.65
N ASP A 89 13.28 22.64 8.98
CA ASP A 89 13.54 23.15 10.34
C ASP A 89 13.37 22.10 11.44
N SER A 90 13.99 20.92 11.28
CA SER A 90 13.92 19.76 12.19
C SER A 90 12.53 19.13 12.38
N ARG A 91 11.55 19.49 11.55
CA ARG A 91 10.22 18.87 11.49
C ARG A 91 10.03 18.13 10.18
N VAL A 92 9.28 17.03 10.25
CA VAL A 92 8.83 16.29 9.08
C VAL A 92 7.39 16.67 8.80
N LEU A 93 7.13 17.20 7.61
CA LEU A 93 5.80 17.57 7.14
C LEU A 93 5.35 16.56 6.08
N ALA A 94 4.20 15.93 6.30
CA ALA A 94 3.57 15.08 5.30
C ALA A 94 2.70 15.96 4.40
N CYS A 95 3.13 16.11 3.15
CA CYS A 95 2.52 16.96 2.14
C CYS A 95 1.87 16.11 1.05
N ALA A 96 0.99 16.73 0.27
CA ALA A 96 0.44 16.15 -0.93
C ALA A 96 0.43 17.15 -2.08
N ALA A 97 0.69 16.67 -3.29
CA ALA A 97 0.68 17.49 -4.49
C ALA A 97 0.33 16.66 -5.74
N VAL A 98 -0.17 17.36 -6.74
CA VAL A 98 -0.44 16.85 -8.09
C VAL A 98 0.66 17.34 -9.02
N TRP A 99 1.10 16.45 -9.90
CA TRP A 99 2.25 16.63 -10.77
C TRP A 99 1.92 16.25 -12.21
N ARG A 100 2.60 16.89 -13.15
CA ARG A 100 2.60 16.54 -14.57
C ARG A 100 3.96 15.99 -14.96
N MET A 101 3.93 14.86 -15.68
CA MET A 101 5.09 14.25 -16.30
C MET A 101 5.52 15.08 -17.52
N PRO A 102 6.82 15.09 -17.85
CA PRO A 102 7.31 15.69 -19.09
C PRO A 102 6.62 15.10 -20.33
N LYS A 103 6.33 15.92 -21.33
CA LYS A 103 5.61 15.50 -22.54
C LYS A 103 6.42 14.52 -23.41
N GLU A 104 7.73 14.54 -23.29
CA GLU A 104 8.65 13.67 -24.05
C GLU A 104 8.46 12.19 -23.68
N LEU A 105 7.94 11.91 -22.48
CA LEU A 105 7.57 10.57 -22.00
C LEU A 105 6.22 10.06 -22.53
N GLU A 106 5.38 10.96 -23.06
CA GLU A 106 4.03 10.62 -23.52
C GLU A 106 4.04 10.01 -24.92
N SER A 107 5.01 10.44 -25.76
CA SER A 107 5.30 9.85 -27.07
C SER A 107 6.23 8.66 -26.89
N GLY A 108 5.72 7.43 -27.08
CA GLY A 108 6.48 6.18 -26.99
C GLY A 108 7.56 5.99 -28.08
N ASN A 109 8.32 7.03 -28.41
CA ASN A 109 9.44 6.95 -29.32
C ASN A 109 10.58 6.19 -28.65
N HIS A 110 10.62 4.89 -28.93
CA HIS A 110 11.82 4.06 -28.85
C HIS A 110 12.86 4.56 -29.87
N GLU A 111 13.48 5.71 -29.63
CA GLU A 111 14.80 5.97 -30.18
C GLU A 111 15.81 5.42 -29.18
N SER A 112 16.63 4.47 -29.65
CA SER A 112 17.70 3.84 -28.89
C SER A 112 18.48 4.87 -28.07
N PRO A 113 18.83 4.59 -26.80
CA PRO A 113 19.59 5.52 -26.00
C PRO A 113 21.00 5.65 -26.60
N ASP A 114 21.22 6.72 -27.35
CA ASP A 114 22.57 7.25 -27.50
C ASP A 114 23.02 7.63 -26.09
N ASP A 115 24.23 7.23 -25.70
CA ASP A 115 24.86 7.38 -24.36
C ASP A 115 25.14 8.86 -23.97
N SER A 116 24.28 9.77 -24.42
CA SER A 116 24.39 11.22 -24.25
C SER A 116 23.51 11.67 -23.09
N ALA A 117 24.08 11.63 -21.88
CA ALA A 117 23.64 12.35 -20.67
C ALA A 117 22.12 12.40 -20.46
N SER A 118 21.57 11.45 -19.69
CA SER A 118 20.22 11.51 -19.15
C SER A 118 20.03 12.84 -18.41
N THR A 119 19.44 13.82 -19.08
CA THR A 119 19.03 15.06 -18.42
C THR A 119 17.96 14.64 -17.44
N ALA A 120 18.26 14.73 -16.15
CA ALA A 120 17.37 14.22 -15.13
C ALA A 120 16.03 14.98 -15.23
N GLN A 121 15.00 14.28 -15.70
CA GLN A 121 13.71 14.89 -15.96
C GLN A 121 12.98 15.09 -14.63
N THR A 122 12.45 16.29 -14.42
CA THR A 122 11.74 16.66 -13.19
C THR A 122 10.24 16.72 -13.46
N LEU A 123 9.47 16.45 -12.40
CA LEU A 123 8.02 16.61 -12.44
C LEU A 123 7.65 18.10 -12.39
N GLU A 124 6.69 18.50 -13.19
CA GLU A 124 6.07 19.82 -13.10
C GLU A 124 5.01 19.80 -11.98
N LEU A 125 5.11 20.72 -11.03
CA LEU A 125 4.10 20.87 -9.97
C LEU A 125 2.85 21.54 -10.55
N LEU A 126 1.72 20.85 -10.51
CA LEU A 126 0.43 21.43 -10.89
C LEU A 126 -0.23 22.16 -9.73
N CYS A 127 -0.37 21.51 -8.57
CA CYS A 127 -0.93 22.13 -7.38
C CYS A 127 -0.61 21.35 -6.10
N HIS A 128 -0.68 22.04 -4.95
CA HIS A 128 -0.66 21.41 -3.63
C HIS A 128 -2.07 21.03 -3.18
N LEU A 129 -2.19 19.94 -2.41
CA LEU A 129 -3.44 19.42 -1.85
C LEU A 129 -3.47 19.54 -0.31
N ASP A 130 -3.05 20.69 0.19
CA ASP A 130 -3.03 21.01 1.62
C ASP A 130 -4.11 22.04 1.99
N ASN A 131 -4.55 22.03 3.26
CA ASN A 131 -5.54 22.97 3.78
C ASN A 131 -4.90 23.93 4.79
N GLY A 132 -3.67 24.36 4.50
CA GLY A 132 -2.88 25.25 5.34
C GLY A 132 -1.54 24.69 5.78
N ALA A 133 -0.68 25.58 6.28
CA ALA A 133 0.76 25.38 6.45
C ALA A 133 1.20 24.30 7.45
N GLN A 134 0.28 23.61 8.15
CA GLN A 134 0.62 22.60 9.17
C GLN A 134 -0.22 21.32 9.11
N SER A 135 -0.99 21.10 8.05
CA SER A 135 -1.78 19.87 7.94
C SER A 135 -0.95 18.67 7.47
N SER A 136 -1.10 17.51 8.11
CA SER A 136 -0.39 16.28 7.77
C SER A 136 -1.23 15.37 6.88
N VAL A 137 -0.82 15.17 5.62
CA VAL A 137 -1.59 14.37 4.64
C VAL A 137 -1.19 12.90 4.69
N ALA A 138 -2.14 12.04 5.01
CA ALA A 138 -1.93 10.59 5.10
C ALA A 138 -2.09 9.88 3.74
N CYS A 139 -3.05 10.33 2.92
CA CYS A 139 -3.43 9.64 1.68
C CYS A 139 -4.04 10.61 0.68
N VAL A 140 -3.85 10.31 -0.61
CA VAL A 140 -4.52 10.97 -1.73
C VAL A 140 -5.09 9.92 -2.67
N THR A 141 -6.33 10.12 -3.12
CA THR A 141 -7.02 9.20 -4.05
C THR A 141 -7.80 9.97 -5.10
N TRP A 142 -7.76 9.48 -6.34
CA TRP A 142 -8.45 10.06 -7.49
C TRP A 142 -9.84 9.49 -7.71
N GLU A 143 -10.68 10.34 -8.29
CA GLU A 143 -11.78 10.08 -9.23
C GLU A 143 -11.92 8.74 -9.93
N PRO A 144 -12.34 7.59 -9.36
CA PRO A 144 -12.40 6.40 -10.21
C PRO A 144 -13.45 6.63 -11.31
N MET A 145 -13.08 6.33 -12.56
CA MET A 145 -13.95 6.50 -13.73
C MET A 145 -14.42 7.95 -14.00
N GLY A 146 -13.81 8.95 -13.37
CA GLY A 146 -14.09 10.37 -13.61
C GLY A 146 -13.24 10.96 -14.74
N ASP A 147 -13.33 12.29 -14.90
CA ASP A 147 -12.55 13.07 -15.88
C ASP A 147 -11.13 13.44 -15.39
N GLY A 148 -10.72 12.87 -14.25
CA GLY A 148 -9.43 13.18 -13.63
C GLY A 148 -9.35 14.57 -13.01
N LYS A 149 -10.47 15.23 -12.71
CA LYS A 149 -10.47 16.55 -12.05
C LYS A 149 -10.77 16.49 -10.56
N ARG A 150 -11.25 15.35 -10.05
CA ARG A 150 -11.61 15.21 -8.63
C ARG A 150 -10.63 14.35 -7.86
N VAL A 151 -10.19 14.89 -6.73
CA VAL A 151 -9.20 14.26 -5.85
C VAL A 151 -9.61 14.43 -4.41
N ILE A 152 -9.39 13.39 -3.60
CA ILE A 152 -9.53 13.48 -2.14
C ILE A 152 -8.17 13.42 -1.50
N SER A 153 -7.90 14.34 -0.57
CA SER A 153 -6.79 14.24 0.38
C SER A 153 -7.32 14.02 1.80
N LEU A 154 -6.66 13.12 2.53
CA LEU A 154 -6.92 12.85 3.95
C LEU A 154 -5.87 13.57 4.78
N ALA A 155 -6.24 14.71 5.37
CA ALA A 155 -5.34 15.59 6.09
C ALA A 155 -5.75 15.67 7.56
N ASP A 156 -4.89 15.20 8.47
CA ASP A 156 -5.18 15.06 9.90
C ASP A 156 -6.51 14.35 10.16
N ASN A 157 -7.51 15.09 10.66
CA ASN A 157 -8.86 14.61 10.93
C ASN A 157 -9.88 15.04 9.86
N ARG A 158 -9.44 15.62 8.73
CA ARG A 158 -10.30 16.14 7.66
C ARG A 158 -10.16 15.34 6.36
N ILE A 159 -11.30 15.17 5.71
CA ILE A 159 -11.41 14.71 4.33
C ILE A 159 -11.63 15.95 3.49
N LEU A 160 -10.80 16.15 2.47
CA LEU A 160 -10.83 17.32 1.61
C LEU A 160 -11.06 16.84 0.19
N LEU A 161 -12.19 17.25 -0.40
CA LEU A 161 -12.52 17.00 -1.79
C LEU A 161 -12.11 18.22 -2.62
N TRP A 162 -11.25 17.99 -3.60
CA TRP A 162 -10.66 19.00 -4.46
C TRP A 162 -11.16 18.86 -5.89
N ASP A 163 -11.51 20.00 -6.50
CA ASP A 163 -11.65 20.13 -7.94
C ASP A 163 -10.36 20.76 -8.50
N LEU A 164 -9.74 20.07 -9.45
CA LEU A 164 -8.56 20.50 -10.18
C LEU A 164 -8.98 21.32 -11.39
N GLN A 165 -8.36 22.47 -11.55
CA GLN A 165 -8.61 23.38 -12.68
C GLN A 165 -7.38 23.36 -13.58
N GLU A 166 -7.57 22.99 -14.85
CA GLU A 166 -6.48 22.84 -15.82
C GLU A 166 -5.69 24.14 -16.06
N SER A 167 -6.35 25.29 -15.90
CA SER A 167 -5.75 26.61 -16.08
C SER A 167 -5.22 27.25 -14.79
N SER A 168 -5.25 26.56 -13.65
CA SER A 168 -4.88 27.11 -12.34
C SER A 168 -3.83 26.25 -11.66
N SER A 169 -2.85 26.90 -11.03
CA SER A 169 -1.87 26.22 -10.16
C SER A 169 -2.42 25.92 -8.75
N GLN A 170 -3.71 26.19 -8.52
CA GLN A 170 -4.39 25.97 -7.24
C GLN A 170 -5.59 25.05 -7.42
N ALA A 171 -5.67 24.03 -6.57
CA ALA A 171 -6.85 23.19 -6.42
C ALA A 171 -7.93 23.95 -5.64
N VAL A 172 -9.19 23.79 -6.03
CA VAL A 172 -10.33 24.42 -5.37
C VAL A 172 -10.97 23.41 -4.42
N LEU A 173 -11.20 23.81 -3.16
CA LEU A 173 -11.88 22.96 -2.20
C LEU A 173 -13.38 22.88 -2.54
N ALA A 174 -13.83 21.74 -3.05
CA ALA A 174 -15.21 21.49 -3.43
C ALA A 174 -16.06 21.01 -2.24
N GLY A 175 -15.45 20.35 -1.26
CA GLY A 175 -16.13 19.88 -0.06
C GLY A 175 -15.16 19.46 1.03
N SER A 176 -15.63 19.43 2.27
CA SER A 176 -14.86 18.90 3.39
C SER A 176 -15.73 18.22 4.43
N ALA A 177 -15.19 17.18 5.06
CA ALA A 177 -15.76 16.52 6.22
C ALA A 177 -14.68 16.40 7.29
N ALA A 178 -15.07 16.34 8.57
CA ALA A 178 -14.14 16.14 9.67
C ALA A 178 -14.58 14.97 10.54
N LEU A 179 -13.60 14.26 11.09
CA LEU A 179 -13.85 13.30 12.16
C LEU A 179 -14.20 14.05 13.43
N GLU A 180 -15.35 13.69 14.00
CA GLU A 180 -15.78 14.13 15.31
C GLU A 180 -15.39 13.09 16.37
N GLY A 181 -14.79 13.54 17.46
CA GLY A 181 -14.43 12.70 18.59
C GLY A 181 -13.40 13.33 19.52
N LYS A 182 -13.14 12.66 20.64
CA LYS A 182 -12.12 13.07 21.61
C LYS A 182 -10.76 12.53 21.18
N GLY A 183 -9.73 13.38 21.19
CA GLY A 183 -8.34 12.98 20.93
C GLY A 183 -7.80 13.47 19.59
N GLN A 184 -6.58 13.04 19.27
CA GLN A 184 -5.91 13.34 18.01
C GLN A 184 -6.28 12.27 16.97
N LEU A 185 -7.43 12.46 16.31
CA LEU A 185 -7.88 11.55 15.26
C LEU A 185 -7.08 11.78 13.99
N ARG A 186 -6.51 10.71 13.43
CA ARG A 186 -5.80 10.75 12.15
C ARG A 186 -6.22 9.61 11.26
N PHE A 187 -6.37 9.92 9.97
CA PHE A 187 -6.60 8.89 8.97
C PHE A 187 -5.35 8.07 8.73
N THR A 188 -5.53 6.77 8.49
CA THR A 188 -4.44 5.85 8.09
C THR A 188 -4.53 5.47 6.62
N SER A 189 -5.75 5.31 6.08
CA SER A 189 -6.01 5.00 4.68
C SER A 189 -7.39 5.50 4.26
N GLY A 190 -7.58 5.70 2.97
CA GLY A 190 -8.91 5.78 2.39
C GLY A 190 -8.93 5.31 0.95
N ARG A 191 -10.11 4.85 0.54
CA ARG A 191 -10.37 4.36 -0.82
C ARG A 191 -11.69 4.91 -1.30
N TRP A 192 -11.70 5.18 -2.60
CA TRP A 192 -12.93 5.52 -3.28
C TRP A 192 -13.68 4.23 -3.64
N GLY A 193 -14.99 4.21 -3.39
CA GLY A 193 -15.87 3.13 -3.82
C GLY A 193 -16.08 3.18 -5.33
N PRO A 194 -15.88 2.07 -6.07
CA PRO A 194 -16.11 2.02 -7.52
C PRO A 194 -17.59 1.91 -7.90
N HIS A 195 -18.49 1.90 -6.92
CA HIS A 195 -19.93 1.72 -7.09
C HIS A 195 -20.68 3.03 -6.93
N HIS A 196 -21.99 3.02 -7.22
CA HIS A 196 -22.87 4.18 -7.01
C HIS A 196 -22.35 5.45 -7.69
N ASN A 197 -21.87 5.35 -8.93
CA ASN A 197 -21.23 6.45 -9.67
C ASN A 197 -20.11 7.12 -8.88
N CYS A 198 -19.35 6.33 -8.12
CA CYS A 198 -18.18 6.79 -7.38
C CYS A 198 -18.53 7.90 -6.37
N THR A 199 -19.69 7.80 -5.73
CA THR A 199 -20.14 8.82 -4.77
C THR A 199 -19.79 8.51 -3.32
N GLN A 200 -19.06 7.41 -3.06
CA GLN A 200 -18.75 6.95 -1.72
C GLN A 200 -17.25 6.82 -1.50
N VAL A 201 -16.77 7.22 -0.33
CA VAL A 201 -15.38 7.04 0.10
C VAL A 201 -15.37 6.32 1.44
N ALA A 202 -14.52 5.31 1.59
CA ALA A 202 -14.25 4.67 2.88
C ALA A 202 -12.93 5.15 3.43
N THR A 203 -12.88 5.38 4.74
CA THR A 203 -11.69 5.84 5.46
C THR A 203 -11.45 4.99 6.70
N ALA A 204 -10.18 4.71 6.98
CA ALA A 204 -9.72 4.11 8.23
C ALA A 204 -9.13 5.19 9.15
N SER A 205 -9.52 5.15 10.42
CA SER A 205 -8.96 5.97 11.49
C SER A 205 -8.95 5.18 12.79
N ASP A 206 -7.79 5.10 13.44
CA ASP A 206 -7.57 4.26 14.62
C ASP A 206 -8.07 2.82 14.41
N THR A 207 -8.99 2.33 15.23
CA THR A 207 -9.61 1.00 15.15
C THR A 207 -10.91 0.99 14.35
N THR A 208 -11.27 2.11 13.72
CA THR A 208 -12.60 2.34 13.14
C THR A 208 -12.56 2.51 11.63
N LEU A 209 -13.66 2.13 10.97
CA LEU A 209 -13.90 2.37 9.56
C LEU A 209 -15.12 3.27 9.41
N ARG A 210 -15.06 4.24 8.49
CA ARG A 210 -16.18 5.13 8.19
C ARG A 210 -16.39 5.23 6.69
N GLY A 211 -17.65 5.33 6.29
CA GLY A 211 -18.05 5.61 4.91
C GLY A 211 -18.63 7.01 4.80
N TRP A 212 -18.34 7.70 3.70
CA TRP A 212 -18.71 9.09 3.45
C TRP A 212 -19.34 9.22 2.07
N ASP A 213 -20.39 10.04 1.95
CA ASP A 213 -20.98 10.44 0.68
C ASP A 213 -20.26 11.70 0.19
N THR A 214 -19.68 11.67 -1.01
CA THR A 214 -18.86 12.77 -1.54
C THR A 214 -19.67 13.99 -1.98
N ARG A 215 -20.99 13.84 -2.18
CA ARG A 215 -21.87 14.93 -2.63
C ARG A 215 -22.28 15.83 -1.47
N SER A 216 -22.60 15.19 -0.34
CA SER A 216 -23.02 15.86 0.89
C SER A 216 -21.89 16.01 1.91
N MET A 217 -20.76 15.32 1.70
CA MET A 217 -19.67 15.17 2.66
C MET A 217 -20.15 14.70 4.04
N SER A 218 -21.20 13.86 4.04
CA SER A 218 -21.80 13.31 5.25
C SER A 218 -21.41 11.85 5.46
N GLN A 219 -21.37 11.41 6.72
CA GLN A 219 -21.07 10.02 7.05
C GLN A 219 -22.28 9.12 6.74
N ILE A 220 -22.05 8.05 5.97
CA ILE A 220 -23.05 7.05 5.59
C ILE A 220 -23.09 5.90 6.60
N TYR A 221 -21.93 5.42 7.05
CA TYR A 221 -21.82 4.34 8.02
C TYR A 221 -20.57 4.51 8.89
N CYS A 222 -20.58 3.88 10.06
CA CYS A 222 -19.44 3.77 10.97
C CYS A 222 -19.36 2.35 11.50
N ILE A 223 -18.17 1.74 11.40
CA ILE A 223 -17.84 0.45 11.98
C ILE A 223 -16.91 0.72 13.16
N GLU A 224 -17.50 0.82 14.34
CA GLU A 224 -16.74 1.02 15.57
C GLU A 224 -16.05 -0.29 15.98
N ASN A 225 -14.83 -0.19 16.50
CA ASN A 225 -14.02 -1.35 16.90
C ASN A 225 -13.91 -2.42 15.79
N ALA A 226 -13.80 -1.97 14.53
CA ALA A 226 -13.61 -2.85 13.39
C ALA A 226 -12.43 -3.79 13.61
N HIS A 227 -11.32 -3.27 14.15
CA HIS A 227 -10.14 -4.05 14.52
C HIS A 227 -9.78 -3.84 16.00
N GLY A 228 -9.06 -4.82 16.58
CA GLY A 228 -8.58 -4.71 17.97
C GLY A 228 -7.37 -3.79 18.13
N GLN A 229 -6.78 -3.36 17.01
CA GLN A 229 -5.63 -2.46 16.89
C GLN A 229 -5.83 -1.54 15.68
N LEU A 230 -4.85 -0.68 15.40
CA LEU A 230 -4.92 0.27 14.30
C LEU A 230 -5.20 -0.41 12.96
N VAL A 231 -6.23 0.09 12.26
CA VAL A 231 -6.52 -0.27 10.87
C VAL A 231 -5.47 0.37 9.98
N ARG A 232 -4.84 -0.43 9.13
CA ARG A 232 -3.77 -0.01 8.23
C ARG A 232 -4.23 0.22 6.81
N ASP A 233 -5.17 -0.59 6.33
CA ASP A 233 -5.72 -0.41 5.00
C ASP A 233 -7.15 -0.96 4.91
N LEU A 234 -7.83 -0.54 3.85
CA LEU A 234 -9.13 -1.04 3.44
C LEU A 234 -9.22 -1.03 1.92
N ASP A 235 -10.13 -1.82 1.36
CA ASP A 235 -10.47 -1.76 -0.07
C ASP A 235 -11.88 -2.25 -0.35
N PHE A 236 -12.50 -1.70 -1.40
CA PHE A 236 -13.84 -2.10 -1.82
C PHE A 236 -13.80 -3.31 -2.74
N ASN A 237 -14.82 -4.16 -2.64
CA ASN A 237 -15.00 -5.22 -3.62
C ASN A 237 -15.52 -4.61 -4.93
N PRO A 238 -14.81 -4.73 -6.07
CA PRO A 238 -15.24 -4.13 -7.33
C PRO A 238 -16.49 -4.81 -7.92
N ASN A 239 -16.82 -6.04 -7.49
CA ASN A 239 -17.95 -6.81 -8.01
C ASN A 239 -19.17 -6.78 -7.08
N LYS A 240 -18.98 -6.51 -5.79
CA LYS A 240 -20.04 -6.52 -4.76
C LYS A 240 -20.16 -5.16 -4.09
N GLN A 241 -21.23 -4.45 -4.44
CA GLN A 241 -21.49 -3.05 -4.09
C GLN A 241 -21.33 -2.66 -2.62
N TYR A 242 -21.69 -3.56 -1.70
CA TYR A 242 -21.72 -3.27 -0.26
C TYR A 242 -20.60 -3.94 0.51
N TYR A 243 -19.62 -4.54 -0.17
CA TYR A 243 -18.57 -5.32 0.49
C TYR A 243 -17.25 -4.57 0.45
N LEU A 244 -16.59 -4.49 1.60
CA LEU A 244 -15.21 -4.03 1.71
C LEU A 244 -14.39 -4.99 2.55
N ALA A 245 -13.09 -5.00 2.33
CA ALA A 245 -12.11 -5.67 3.18
C ALA A 245 -11.32 -4.61 3.96
N SER A 246 -10.89 -4.96 5.16
CA SER A 246 -10.00 -4.15 5.99
C SER A 246 -8.95 -5.01 6.66
N CYS A 247 -7.83 -4.41 7.00
CA CYS A 247 -6.74 -5.08 7.71
C CYS A 247 -6.03 -4.12 8.65
N GLY A 248 -5.49 -4.65 9.74
CA GLY A 248 -4.84 -3.85 10.78
C GLY A 248 -3.72 -4.57 11.50
N ASP A 249 -3.17 -3.90 12.52
CA ASP A 249 -2.08 -4.40 13.35
C ASP A 249 -2.51 -5.57 14.26
N ASP A 250 -3.80 -5.90 14.31
CA ASP A 250 -4.31 -7.10 14.97
C ASP A 250 -4.07 -8.38 14.16
N CYS A 251 -3.37 -8.26 13.02
CA CYS A 251 -3.03 -9.34 12.10
C CYS A 251 -4.25 -10.03 11.48
N LYS A 252 -5.41 -9.37 11.47
CA LYS A 252 -6.64 -9.88 10.87
C LYS A 252 -6.96 -9.18 9.58
N VAL A 253 -7.54 -9.93 8.64
CA VAL A 253 -8.28 -9.36 7.50
C VAL A 253 -9.76 -9.61 7.74
N LYS A 254 -10.55 -8.54 7.75
CA LYS A 254 -11.99 -8.61 7.98
C LYS A 254 -12.75 -8.15 6.74
N PHE A 255 -13.86 -8.80 6.45
CA PHE A 255 -14.79 -8.44 5.39
C PHE A 255 -16.08 -7.93 6.00
N TRP A 256 -16.60 -6.84 5.46
CA TRP A 256 -17.75 -6.14 6.00
C TRP A 256 -18.83 -5.98 4.92
N ASP A 257 -20.09 -6.10 5.31
CA ASP A 257 -21.24 -5.61 4.53
C ASP A 257 -21.63 -4.24 5.08
N THR A 258 -21.50 -3.18 4.28
CA THR A 258 -21.76 -1.81 4.73
C THR A 258 -23.22 -1.53 5.09
N ARG A 259 -24.13 -2.44 4.75
CA ARG A 259 -25.54 -2.39 5.16
C ARG A 259 -25.78 -3.04 6.52
N ASN A 260 -24.89 -3.93 6.96
CA ASN A 260 -24.92 -4.56 8.27
C ASN A 260 -23.52 -4.55 8.89
N VAL A 261 -23.21 -3.46 9.57
CA VAL A 261 -21.88 -3.18 10.13
C VAL A 261 -21.67 -3.76 11.54
N THR A 262 -22.63 -4.50 12.07
CA THR A 262 -22.58 -5.01 13.45
C THR A 262 -21.49 -6.05 13.67
N GLU A 263 -21.24 -6.89 12.67
CA GLU A 263 -20.22 -7.92 12.70
C GLU A 263 -19.58 -8.13 11.32
N PRO A 264 -18.31 -8.56 11.25
CA PRO A 264 -17.69 -8.87 9.98
C PRO A 264 -18.32 -10.13 9.37
N VAL A 265 -18.60 -10.09 8.08
CA VAL A 265 -19.11 -11.23 7.30
C VAL A 265 -18.11 -12.39 7.34
N LYS A 266 -16.82 -12.07 7.34
CA LYS A 266 -15.74 -13.05 7.44
C LYS A 266 -14.52 -12.42 8.09
N THR A 267 -13.82 -13.19 8.90
CA THR A 267 -12.51 -12.84 9.44
C THR A 267 -11.49 -13.90 9.01
N LEU A 268 -10.32 -13.46 8.57
CA LEU A 268 -9.17 -14.30 8.27
C LEU A 268 -8.07 -13.97 9.28
N GLU A 269 -7.47 -15.01 9.87
CA GLU A 269 -6.45 -14.92 10.93
C GLU A 269 -5.15 -15.66 10.54
N GLU A 270 -4.88 -15.73 9.24
CA GLU A 270 -3.75 -16.50 8.67
C GLU A 270 -2.39 -15.81 8.87
N HIS A 271 -2.35 -14.57 9.34
CA HIS A 271 -1.11 -13.81 9.54
C HIS A 271 -0.64 -13.93 10.99
N SER A 272 0.46 -14.65 11.24
CA SER A 272 0.91 -14.97 12.61
C SER A 272 2.19 -14.25 13.07
N HIS A 273 2.57 -13.11 12.48
CA HIS A 273 3.85 -12.45 12.77
C HIS A 273 3.71 -11.08 13.44
N TRP A 274 4.50 -10.88 14.51
CA TRP A 274 4.54 -9.74 15.44
C TRP A 274 5.05 -8.40 14.87
N TYR A 275 5.48 -8.35 13.60
CA TYR A 275 5.94 -7.11 12.99
C TYR A 275 4.81 -6.52 12.13
N PRO A 276 4.59 -5.19 12.15
CA PRO A 276 3.47 -4.55 11.47
C PRO A 276 3.59 -4.75 9.96
N ALA A 277 3.06 -5.87 9.49
CA ALA A 277 2.84 -6.12 8.09
C ALA A 277 1.84 -5.06 7.65
N ARG A 278 2.30 -4.08 6.86
CA ARG A 278 1.39 -3.27 6.05
C ARG A 278 0.73 -4.23 5.07
N VAL A 279 -0.38 -4.83 5.49
CA VAL A 279 -1.25 -5.57 4.59
C VAL A 279 -1.91 -4.55 3.69
N ARG A 280 -1.55 -4.55 2.41
CA ARG A 280 -2.36 -3.86 1.40
C ARG A 280 -3.41 -4.85 0.95
N ALA A 281 -4.67 -4.57 1.26
CA ALA A 281 -5.77 -5.30 0.67
C ALA A 281 -6.03 -4.69 -0.72
N ALA A 282 -5.92 -5.49 -1.78
CA ALA A 282 -6.40 -5.11 -3.10
C ALA A 282 -7.42 -6.16 -3.56
N LEU A 283 -8.68 -5.77 -3.69
CA LEU A 283 -9.73 -6.63 -4.21
C LEU A 283 -9.77 -6.46 -5.74
N GLY A 284 -9.18 -7.41 -6.45
CA GLY A 284 -9.29 -7.50 -7.90
C GLY A 284 -10.56 -8.23 -8.34
N LYS A 285 -10.93 -8.12 -9.63
CA LYS A 285 -12.09 -8.80 -10.22
C LYS A 285 -12.11 -10.32 -9.97
N ARG A 286 -10.95 -10.95 -9.75
CA ARG A 286 -10.77 -12.41 -9.60
C ARG A 286 -10.20 -12.86 -8.25
N GLY A 287 -9.85 -11.96 -7.34
CA GLY A 287 -9.32 -12.36 -6.03
C GLY A 287 -8.85 -11.22 -5.13
N LEU A 288 -8.68 -11.53 -3.85
CA LEU A 288 -8.03 -10.65 -2.88
C LEU A 288 -6.52 -10.87 -2.94
N TRP A 289 -5.77 -9.78 -2.99
CA TRP A 289 -4.34 -9.75 -2.75
C TRP A 289 -4.10 -9.09 -1.40
N CYS A 290 -3.51 -9.83 -0.46
CA CYS A 290 -2.91 -9.27 0.74
C CYS A 290 -1.40 -9.49 0.67
N GLY A 291 -0.63 -8.40 0.71
CA GLY A 291 0.82 -8.45 0.79
C GLY A 291 1.28 -8.08 2.18
N ALA A 292 1.98 -8.97 2.89
CA ALA A 292 2.61 -8.65 4.16
C ALA A 292 4.08 -8.29 3.95
N SER A 293 4.50 -7.08 4.35
CA SER A 293 5.92 -6.71 4.41
C SER A 293 6.56 -7.27 5.68
N ALA A 294 6.72 -8.60 5.75
CA ALA A 294 7.68 -9.24 6.64
C ALA A 294 8.88 -9.70 5.79
N THR A 295 9.94 -10.21 6.42
CA THR A 295 11.13 -10.82 5.78
C THR A 295 10.78 -11.91 4.75
N THR A 296 9.52 -12.33 4.72
CA THR A 296 8.87 -13.10 3.65
C THR A 296 7.68 -12.29 3.15
N THR A 297 7.75 -11.78 1.92
CA THR A 297 6.57 -11.25 1.21
C THR A 297 5.65 -12.44 0.94
N LEU A 298 4.63 -12.64 1.78
CA LEU A 298 3.54 -13.57 1.48
C LEU A 298 2.50 -12.79 0.68
N MET A 299 2.43 -13.08 -0.61
CA MET A 299 1.35 -12.65 -1.49
C MET A 299 0.37 -13.82 -1.57
N THR A 300 -0.64 -13.83 -0.71
CA THR A 300 -1.69 -14.86 -0.77
C THR A 300 -2.80 -14.37 -1.67
N SER A 301 -2.98 -15.03 -2.81
CA SER A 301 -4.15 -14.83 -3.67
C SER A 301 -5.29 -15.72 -3.18
N TRP A 302 -6.47 -15.13 -3.02
CA TRP A 302 -7.69 -15.87 -2.70
C TRP A 302 -8.72 -15.67 -3.80
N SER A 303 -9.07 -16.75 -4.49
CA SER A 303 -10.24 -16.81 -5.37
C SER A 303 -11.45 -17.32 -4.57
N SER A 304 -12.60 -16.68 -4.70
CA SER A 304 -13.84 -17.24 -4.15
C SER A 304 -14.24 -18.46 -4.98
N PRO A 305 -14.52 -19.64 -4.39
CA PRO A 305 -15.20 -20.70 -5.13
C PRO A 305 -16.57 -20.19 -5.58
N ALA A 306 -16.97 -20.59 -6.79
CA ALA A 306 -18.28 -20.28 -7.35
C ALA A 306 -19.39 -20.60 -6.33
N VAL A 307 -20.41 -19.75 -6.33
CA VAL A 307 -21.61 -19.84 -5.48
C VAL A 307 -22.15 -21.27 -5.50
N VAL A 308 -22.06 -21.97 -4.36
CA VAL A 308 -22.91 -23.15 -4.11
C VAL A 308 -24.28 -22.59 -3.74
N THR A 309 -25.20 -22.60 -4.69
CA THR A 309 -26.63 -22.43 -4.42
C THR A 309 -27.09 -23.59 -3.56
N ALA A 310 -27.61 -23.29 -2.37
CA ALA A 310 -28.28 -24.28 -1.54
C ALA A 310 -29.60 -24.67 -2.20
N GLU A 311 -29.67 -25.85 -2.82
CA GLU A 311 -30.94 -26.48 -3.18
C GLU A 311 -31.33 -27.50 -2.11
N SER A 312 -32.52 -27.30 -1.54
CA SER A 312 -33.18 -28.18 -0.60
C SER A 312 -33.61 -29.49 -1.28
N SER A 313 -33.35 -30.60 -0.60
CA SER A 313 -33.58 -32.01 -0.97
C SER A 313 -35.02 -32.41 -1.35
N CYS A 314 -35.17 -33.21 -2.42
CA CYS A 314 -36.00 -34.44 -2.43
C CYS A 314 -35.64 -35.38 -3.62
N PRO A 315 -35.89 -36.72 -3.54
CA PRO A 315 -35.24 -37.72 -4.38
C PRO A 315 -36.16 -38.35 -5.45
N THR A 316 -35.63 -38.66 -6.64
CA THR A 316 -35.99 -39.85 -7.46
C THR A 316 -35.01 -40.05 -8.63
N TRP A 317 -34.75 -41.34 -8.94
CA TRP A 317 -33.77 -41.89 -9.90
C TRP A 317 -34.12 -41.72 -11.40
N CYS A 318 -33.09 -41.57 -12.26
CA CYS A 318 -32.75 -42.40 -13.47
C CYS A 318 -31.79 -41.66 -14.47
N PRO A 319 -31.09 -42.37 -15.41
CA PRO A 319 -29.62 -42.27 -15.55
C PRO A 319 -29.02 -41.75 -16.90
N SER A 320 -27.75 -41.29 -16.83
CA SER A 320 -26.64 -41.26 -17.86
C SER A 320 -26.76 -40.35 -19.11
N PRO A 321 -25.67 -40.00 -19.87
CA PRO A 321 -24.24 -40.38 -19.80
C PRO A 321 -23.24 -39.16 -19.82
N PRO A 322 -21.90 -39.38 -19.87
CA PRO A 322 -20.89 -38.44 -19.36
C PRO A 322 -20.26 -37.53 -20.43
N ASN A 323 -19.71 -36.38 -20.02
CA ASN A 323 -18.60 -35.73 -20.73
C ASN A 323 -17.77 -34.83 -19.80
N PRO A 324 -16.48 -34.62 -20.10
CA PRO A 324 -15.42 -34.69 -19.11
C PRO A 324 -15.19 -33.36 -18.37
N LEU A 325 -15.14 -33.43 -17.04
CA LEU A 325 -14.55 -32.40 -16.20
C LEU A 325 -13.02 -32.50 -16.29
N ALA A 326 -12.40 -31.45 -16.83
CA ALA A 326 -10.98 -31.19 -16.65
C ALA A 326 -10.74 -30.87 -15.17
N THR A 327 -10.41 -31.89 -14.40
CA THR A 327 -9.92 -31.78 -13.03
C THR A 327 -8.48 -31.26 -13.11
N TRP A 328 -8.26 -29.97 -12.89
CA TRP A 328 -6.92 -29.45 -12.63
C TRP A 328 -6.75 -29.31 -11.12
N TRP A 329 -5.90 -30.18 -10.57
CA TRP A 329 -5.43 -30.12 -9.21
C TRP A 329 -4.38 -29.01 -9.15
N MET A 330 -4.55 -27.98 -8.32
CA MET A 330 -3.42 -27.11 -7.95
C MET A 330 -2.79 -27.65 -6.68
N THR A 331 -1.64 -28.28 -6.85
CA THR A 331 -0.66 -28.56 -5.80
C THR A 331 -0.18 -27.26 -5.18
N THR A 332 -0.35 -27.11 -3.86
CA THR A 332 0.36 -26.13 -3.06
C THR A 332 1.84 -26.50 -2.99
N THR A 333 2.70 -25.81 -3.74
CA THR A 333 4.15 -25.87 -3.55
C THR A 333 4.55 -24.87 -2.47
N SER A 334 4.61 -25.32 -1.21
CA SER A 334 5.34 -24.61 -0.16
C SER A 334 6.84 -24.81 -0.38
N VAL A 335 7.54 -23.79 -0.91
CA VAL A 335 9.01 -23.80 -0.92
C VAL A 335 9.50 -23.46 0.49
N THR A 336 9.65 -24.47 1.34
CA THR A 336 10.50 -24.38 2.54
C THR A 336 11.96 -24.49 2.11
N GLN A 337 12.67 -23.36 2.01
CA GLN A 337 14.15 -23.39 1.96
C GLN A 337 14.69 -23.82 3.33
N ARG A 338 15.16 -25.06 3.40
CA ARG A 338 15.99 -25.56 4.52
C ARG A 338 17.32 -24.78 4.55
N SER A 339 17.67 -24.26 5.72
CA SER A 339 19.01 -23.75 5.98
C SER A 339 19.99 -24.92 6.17
N THR A 340 20.96 -25.03 5.28
CA THR A 340 22.15 -25.88 5.48
C THR A 340 23.41 -25.03 5.48
N ARG A 341 24.07 -25.05 6.63
CA ARG A 341 25.35 -24.43 6.98
C ARG A 341 26.49 -24.87 6.06
N LEU A 342 27.27 -23.87 5.62
CA LEU A 342 28.73 -23.82 5.41
C LEU A 342 29.47 -24.99 4.73
N MET A 343 29.98 -24.73 3.53
CA MET A 343 31.20 -25.37 3.00
C MET A 343 32.45 -24.80 3.69
N ARG A 344 33.34 -25.67 4.19
CA ARG A 344 34.77 -25.39 4.41
C ARG A 344 35.59 -26.57 3.89
N SER A 345 36.53 -26.28 2.99
CA SER A 345 37.66 -27.14 2.56
C SER A 345 38.44 -26.29 1.53
N ARG A 346 39.76 -26.09 1.53
CA ARG A 346 40.94 -26.70 2.17
C ARG A 346 42.11 -25.70 2.03
N ARG A 347 43.04 -25.69 2.99
CA ARG A 347 44.51 -25.75 2.80
C ARG A 347 45.19 -26.01 4.16
N SER A 348 46.23 -26.83 4.15
CA SER A 348 47.02 -27.43 5.25
C SER A 348 48.52 -27.26 4.94
N PRO A 349 49.50 -27.75 5.74
CA PRO A 349 49.81 -27.56 7.17
C PRO A 349 51.29 -27.10 7.38
N CYS A 350 51.70 -26.84 8.64
CA CYS A 350 53.05 -26.78 9.27
C CYS A 350 53.05 -25.63 10.30
N GLY A 351 53.56 -25.70 11.54
CA GLY A 351 54.28 -26.69 12.33
C GLY A 351 54.29 -26.24 13.81
N THR A 352 54.84 -27.10 14.66
CA THR A 352 54.88 -27.13 16.13
C THR A 352 55.45 -25.90 16.87
N ALA A 353 54.89 -25.55 18.05
CA ALA A 353 55.56 -25.60 19.37
C ALA A 353 54.87 -24.78 20.51
N SER A 354 54.69 -25.45 21.67
CA SER A 354 54.75 -25.00 23.08
C SER A 354 53.95 -23.79 23.63
N SER A 355 53.12 -24.09 24.64
CA SER A 355 52.51 -23.23 25.68
C SER A 355 53.52 -22.66 26.71
N PRO A 356 53.19 -21.61 27.52
CA PRO A 356 52.52 -21.78 28.85
C PRO A 356 51.48 -20.66 29.24
N PRO A 357 50.82 -20.72 30.44
CA PRO A 357 49.43 -20.27 30.65
C PRO A 357 49.21 -19.06 31.62
N MET A 358 47.92 -18.84 31.98
CA MET A 358 47.28 -17.90 32.94
C MET A 358 46.61 -16.68 32.25
N ARG A 359 45.39 -16.24 32.58
CA ARG A 359 44.67 -16.20 33.87
C ARG A 359 43.16 -16.02 33.63
N SER A 360 42.33 -16.63 34.46
CA SER A 360 40.87 -16.49 34.51
C SER A 360 40.42 -15.20 35.19
N MET A 361 39.38 -14.54 34.67
CA MET A 361 38.47 -13.73 35.49
C MET A 361 37.03 -13.94 35.03
N ARG A 362 36.24 -14.52 35.95
CA ARG A 362 34.78 -14.55 35.96
C ARG A 362 34.30 -13.25 36.61
N THR A 363 33.25 -12.64 36.07
CA THR A 363 32.43 -11.66 36.80
C THR A 363 30.99 -12.16 36.83
N ALA A 364 30.49 -12.31 38.06
CA ALA A 364 29.16 -12.76 38.41
C ALA A 364 28.22 -11.57 38.63
N CYS A 365 26.94 -11.79 38.35
CA CYS A 365 25.82 -10.93 38.70
C CYS A 365 25.47 -11.01 40.20
N THR A 366 25.06 -9.90 40.81
CA THR A 366 24.08 -9.84 41.91
C THR A 366 23.45 -8.44 42.02
N PRO A 367 22.24 -8.31 42.61
CA PRO A 367 21.25 -7.26 42.31
C PRO A 367 21.28 -6.06 43.29
N TRP A 368 20.65 -4.96 42.90
CA TRP A 368 20.48 -3.76 43.74
C TRP A 368 19.00 -3.41 43.93
N THR A 369 18.60 -3.27 45.20
CA THR A 369 17.27 -2.91 45.71
C THR A 369 17.17 -1.40 45.98
N GLY A 370 16.01 -0.79 45.67
CA GLY A 370 15.74 0.66 45.81
C GLY A 370 15.52 1.17 47.25
N PRO A 371 15.16 2.46 47.41
CA PRO A 371 13.82 2.77 47.96
C PRO A 371 13.10 3.99 47.32
N GLN A 372 11.81 4.11 47.65
CA GLN A 372 10.74 4.98 47.10
C GLN A 372 10.65 6.42 47.72
N PRO A 373 9.75 7.33 47.23
CA PRO A 373 9.91 8.79 47.23
C PRO A 373 9.16 9.57 48.34
N THR A 374 9.52 10.85 48.53
CA THR A 374 8.87 11.81 49.44
C THR A 374 8.23 13.00 48.71
N ARG A 375 7.03 13.42 49.17
CA ARG A 375 6.21 14.59 48.75
C ARG A 375 6.62 15.90 49.46
N GLY A 376 6.28 17.06 48.86
CA GLY A 376 6.13 18.38 49.51
C GLY A 376 6.03 19.51 48.45
N CYS A 377 4.86 20.14 48.22
CA CYS A 377 4.26 21.35 48.84
C CYS A 377 4.80 22.72 48.31
N LEU A 378 3.87 23.54 47.78
CA LEU A 378 4.01 24.92 47.26
C LEU A 378 3.99 25.99 48.38
N PRO A 379 4.51 27.21 48.16
CA PRO A 379 4.33 28.36 49.06
C PRO A 379 3.61 29.56 48.37
N PRO A 380 3.43 30.69 49.08
CA PRO A 380 2.16 31.26 49.55
C PRO A 380 1.44 32.20 48.57
#